data_AF-A0A1U9MC55-F1
#
_entry.id   AF-A0A1U9MC55-F1
#
_cell.length_a   1.000
_cell.length_b   1.000
_cell.length_c   1.000
_cell.angle_alpha   90.00
_cell.angle_beta   90.00
_cell.angle_gamma   90.00
#
_symmetry.space_group_name_H-M   'P 1'
#
loop_
_entity.id
_entity.type
_entity.pdbx_description
1 polymer ?
#
loop_
_entity_poly.entity_id
_entity_poly.type
_entity_poly.pdbx_seq_one_letter_code
_entity_poly.pdbx_strand_id
1 'polypeptide(L)'
;MRSARENGSLMPPKYILNAPTKLMKQEGYSEGYRYDHDEPDAFSGQEYFPEKMGRQHYYDPPERGFEREIKKRLEWWERLRKERNKEN
;
A
#
# COMPACT_ATOMS: atom_id res chain seq x y z
N MET A 1 -15.91 9.51 -1.41
CA MET A 1 -16.39 9.41 -0.01
C MET A 1 -17.07 8.09 0.37
N ARG A 2 -17.61 7.28 -0.57
CA ARG A 2 -18.35 6.05 -0.22
C ARG A 2 -17.54 5.09 0.66
N SER A 3 -16.35 4.68 0.21
CA SER A 3 -15.53 3.72 0.95
C SER A 3 -15.09 4.21 2.33
N ALA A 4 -14.80 5.50 2.49
CA ALA A 4 -14.45 6.07 3.79
C ALA A 4 -15.65 6.09 4.77
N ARG A 5 -16.88 6.25 4.28
CA ARG A 5 -18.08 6.16 5.13
C ARG A 5 -18.36 4.72 5.57
N GLU A 6 -18.14 3.76 4.69
CA GLU A 6 -18.39 2.34 4.93
C GLU A 6 -17.29 1.70 5.79
N ASN A 7 -16.04 2.10 5.60
CA ASN A 7 -14.86 1.44 6.18
C ASN A 7 -14.01 2.36 7.09
N GLY A 8 -14.49 3.56 7.42
CA GLY A 8 -13.70 4.57 8.13
C GLY A 8 -13.20 4.17 9.51
N SER A 9 -13.82 3.17 10.14
CA SER A 9 -13.39 2.63 11.44
C SER A 9 -12.36 1.52 11.34
N LEU A 10 -12.02 1.06 10.12
CA LEU A 10 -11.03 0.01 9.95
C LEU A 10 -9.62 0.59 10.10
N MET A 11 -8.81 -0.07 10.93
CA MET A 11 -7.42 0.29 11.12
C MET A 11 -6.58 -0.14 9.92
N PRO A 12 -5.60 0.66 9.49
CA PRO A 12 -4.61 0.21 8.51
C PRO A 12 -3.72 -0.89 9.12
N PRO A 13 -2.92 -1.60 8.29
CA PRO A 13 -1.98 -2.59 8.78
C PRO A 13 -0.99 -2.03 9.81
N LYS A 14 -0.59 -2.84 10.79
CA LYS A 14 0.26 -2.38 11.91
C LYS A 14 1.62 -1.83 11.49
N TYR A 15 2.19 -2.35 10.40
CA TYR A 15 3.51 -1.92 9.93
C TYR A 15 3.56 -0.47 9.43
N ILE A 16 2.44 0.11 8.98
CA ILE A 16 2.42 1.53 8.55
C ILE A 16 2.06 2.49 9.69
N LEU A 17 1.68 1.97 10.85
CA LEU A 17 1.36 2.79 12.02
C LEU A 17 2.63 3.24 12.74
N ASN A 18 2.58 4.45 13.28
CA ASN A 18 3.64 4.94 14.16
C ASN A 18 3.69 4.13 15.45
N ALA A 19 4.90 3.97 16.02
CA ALA A 19 5.12 3.29 17.29
C ALA A 19 5.91 4.17 18.27
N PRO A 20 5.35 5.30 18.73
CA PRO A 20 6.07 6.26 19.57
C PRO A 20 6.30 5.76 21.01
N THR A 21 5.46 4.85 21.52
CA THR A 21 5.59 4.33 22.88
C THR A 21 6.24 2.94 22.89
N LYS A 22 6.84 2.56 24.02
CA LYS A 22 7.41 1.21 24.20
C LYS A 22 6.35 0.12 24.08
N LEU A 23 5.16 0.34 24.65
CA LEU A 23 4.05 -0.59 24.58
C LEU A 23 3.62 -0.84 23.13
N MET A 24 3.49 0.21 22.31
CA MET A 24 3.11 0.06 20.89
C MET A 24 4.14 -0.77 20.11
N LYS A 25 5.43 -0.57 20.35
CA LYS A 25 6.49 -1.39 19.72
C LYS A 25 6.39 -2.86 20.13
N GLN A 26 6.09 -3.13 21.41
CA GLN A 26 5.90 -4.49 21.92
C GLN A 26 4.67 -5.18 21.29
N GLU A 27 3.63 -4.41 20.98
CA GLU A 27 2.41 -4.88 20.29
C GLU A 27 2.59 -5.04 18.76
N GLY A 28 3.83 -4.91 18.25
CA GLY A 28 4.18 -5.09 16.85
C GLY A 28 3.83 -3.90 15.94
N TYR A 29 3.62 -2.69 16.49
CA TYR A 29 3.40 -1.50 15.66
C TYR A 29 4.71 -1.14 14.95
N SER A 30 4.62 -0.72 13.69
CA SER A 30 5.77 -0.44 12.81
C SER A 30 6.65 -1.65 12.48
N GLU A 31 6.40 -2.82 13.06
CA GLU A 31 7.18 -4.02 12.81
C GLU A 31 6.91 -4.53 11.39
N GLY A 32 7.99 -4.83 10.64
CA GLY A 32 7.87 -5.26 9.24
C GLY A 32 7.61 -4.12 8.24
N TYR A 33 7.68 -2.85 8.64
CA TYR A 33 7.65 -1.73 7.69
C TYR A 33 8.85 -1.84 6.73
N ARG A 34 8.58 -1.76 5.42
CA ARG A 34 9.62 -1.73 4.39
C ARG A 34 9.65 -0.35 3.78
N TYR A 35 10.78 0.33 3.95
CA TYR A 35 10.96 1.66 3.38
C TYR A 35 11.18 1.54 1.88
N ASP A 36 10.25 2.10 1.09
CA ASP A 36 10.24 1.92 -0.36
C ASP A 36 11.59 2.23 -1.03
N HIS A 37 12.33 3.24 -0.56
CA HIS A 37 13.60 3.65 -1.17
C HIS A 37 14.76 2.69 -0.93
N ASP A 38 14.69 1.86 0.12
CA ASP A 38 15.73 0.86 0.41
C ASP A 38 15.47 -0.45 -0.35
N GLU A 39 14.28 -0.60 -0.92
CA GLU A 39 13.87 -1.79 -1.65
C GLU A 39 14.29 -1.72 -3.13
N PRO A 40 14.47 -2.87 -3.80
CA PRO A 40 14.66 -2.89 -5.24
C PRO A 40 13.57 -2.09 -5.95
N ASP A 41 13.92 -1.41 -7.04
CA ASP A 41 13.01 -0.55 -7.80
C ASP A 41 12.45 0.67 -7.04
N ALA A 42 12.96 0.95 -5.84
CA ALA A 42 12.43 1.96 -4.92
C ALA A 42 10.93 1.79 -4.64
N PHE A 43 10.50 0.55 -4.49
CA PHE A 43 9.09 0.18 -4.27
C PHE A 43 9.05 -1.05 -3.39
N SER A 44 8.35 -1.07 -2.27
CA SER A 44 8.24 -2.25 -1.41
C SER A 44 7.19 -3.24 -1.96
N GLY A 45 6.07 -2.72 -2.45
CA GLY A 45 4.90 -3.52 -2.79
C GLY A 45 3.99 -3.83 -1.59
N GLN A 46 4.26 -3.26 -0.40
CA GLN A 46 3.41 -3.46 0.78
C GLN A 46 1.98 -2.97 0.54
N GLU A 47 1.02 -3.63 1.19
CA GLU A 47 -0.37 -3.22 1.18
C GLU A 47 -0.59 -2.14 2.26
N TYR A 48 -1.40 -1.12 2.00
CA TYR A 48 -1.65 -0.07 2.99
C TYR A 48 -3.14 0.08 3.28
N PHE A 49 -3.99 -0.59 2.52
CA PHE A 49 -5.41 -0.69 2.85
C PHE A 49 -5.63 -1.58 4.07
N PRO A 50 -6.67 -1.30 4.88
CA PRO A 50 -7.10 -2.20 5.93
C PRO A 50 -7.36 -3.60 5.40
N GLU A 51 -6.91 -4.64 6.12
CA GLU A 51 -7.03 -6.04 5.68
C GLU A 51 -8.47 -6.42 5.33
N LYS A 52 -9.44 -6.00 6.16
CA LYS A 52 -10.87 -6.28 5.96
C LYS A 52 -11.48 -5.56 4.76
N MET A 53 -10.88 -4.46 4.32
CA MET A 53 -11.31 -3.70 3.15
C MET A 53 -10.68 -4.27 1.86
N GLY A 54 -9.50 -4.88 2.00
CA GLY A 54 -8.69 -5.30 0.88
C GLY A 54 -8.24 -4.12 0.02
N ARG A 55 -7.49 -4.43 -1.04
CA ARG A 55 -6.99 -3.44 -1.99
C ARG A 55 -8.12 -2.85 -2.82
N GLN A 56 -8.15 -1.53 -2.96
CA GLN A 56 -9.12 -0.82 -3.78
C GLN A 56 -8.44 -0.04 -4.91
N HIS A 57 -9.15 0.12 -6.02
CA HIS A 57 -8.71 0.88 -7.19
C HIS A 57 -9.60 2.11 -7.32
N TYR A 58 -9.05 3.30 -7.02
CA TYR A 58 -9.79 4.56 -7.08
C TYR A 58 -9.39 5.46 -8.25
N TYR A 59 -8.21 5.23 -8.81
CA TYR A 59 -7.67 6.04 -9.89
C TYR A 59 -7.44 5.15 -11.11
N ASP A 60 -8.18 5.44 -12.17
CA ASP A 60 -8.07 4.80 -13.48
C ASP A 60 -7.82 5.89 -14.53
N PRO A 61 -6.54 6.24 -14.79
CA PRO A 61 -6.20 7.31 -15.71
C PRO A 61 -6.59 6.98 -17.16
N PRO A 62 -7.24 7.89 -17.89
CA PRO A 62 -7.44 7.72 -19.33
C PRO A 62 -6.11 7.82 -20.09
N GLU A 63 -6.07 7.27 -21.30
CA GLU A 63 -4.86 7.27 -22.14
C GLU A 63 -4.61 8.58 -22.89
N ARG A 64 -4.98 9.72 -22.28
CA ARG A 64 -4.84 11.04 -22.91
C ARG A 64 -3.65 11.80 -22.32
N GLY A 65 -2.76 12.27 -23.19
CA GLY A 65 -1.61 13.09 -22.79
C GLY A 65 -0.69 12.33 -21.82
N PHE A 66 -0.27 13.00 -20.75
CA PHE A 66 0.68 12.43 -19.77
C PHE A 66 0.08 11.32 -18.91
N GLU A 67 -1.25 11.26 -18.77
CA GLU A 67 -1.92 10.20 -18.02
C GLU A 67 -1.69 8.81 -18.64
N ARG A 68 -1.36 8.73 -19.92
CA ARG A 68 -0.90 7.49 -20.57
C ARG A 68 0.37 6.93 -19.94
N GLU A 69 1.34 7.78 -19.60
CA GLU A 69 2.57 7.33 -18.92
C GLU A 69 2.30 6.97 -17.45
N ILE A 70 1.40 7.69 -16.79
CA ILE A 70 0.95 7.35 -15.44
C ILE A 70 0.30 5.96 -15.43
N LYS A 71 -0.58 5.67 -16.40
CA LYS A 71 -1.21 4.35 -16.54
C LYS A 71 -0.17 3.23 -16.67
N LYS A 72 0.81 3.39 -17.56
CA LYS A 72 1.91 2.43 -17.72
C LYS A 72 2.68 2.23 -16.41
N ARG A 73 2.94 3.30 -15.66
CA ARG A 73 3.64 3.22 -14.37
C ARG A 73 2.82 2.47 -13.32
N LEU A 74 1.50 2.72 -13.25
CA LEU A 74 0.59 2.01 -12.35
C LEU A 74 0.52 0.51 -12.69
N GLU A 75 0.41 0.16 -13.98
CA GLU A 75 0.43 -1.23 -14.45
C GLU A 75 1.73 -1.94 -14.11
N TRP A 76 2.88 -1.25 -14.26
CA TRP A 76 4.17 -1.78 -13.89
C TRP A 76 4.28 -2.06 -12.37
N TRP A 77 3.82 -1.13 -11.52
CA TRP A 77 3.77 -1.36 -10.07
C TRP A 77 2.82 -2.51 -9.68
N GLU A 78 1.69 -2.64 -10.36
CA GLU A 78 0.75 -3.74 -10.12
C GLU A 78 1.37 -5.11 -10.46
N ARG A 79 2.12 -5.18 -11.57
CA ARG A 79 2.89 -6.39 -11.92
C ARG A 79 3.96 -6.70 -10.87
N LEU A 80 4.79 -5.72 -10.51
CA LEU A 80 5.84 -5.90 -9.50
C LEU A 80 5.27 -6.36 -8.15
N ARG A 81 4.13 -5.78 -7.73
CA ARG A 81 3.45 -6.20 -6.51
C ARG A 81 3.02 -7.67 -6.57
N LYS A 82 2.44 -8.11 -7.69
CA LYS A 82 2.03 -9.51 -7.87
C LYS A 82 3.21 -10.48 -7.87
N GLU A 83 4.34 -10.09 -8.45
CA GLU A 83 5.56 -10.90 -8.46
C GLU A 83 6.08 -11.09 -7.03
N ARG A 84 6.21 -10.00 -6.27
CA ARG A 84 6.70 -10.05 -4.89
C ARG A 84 5.75 -10.74 -3.90
N ASN A 85 4.44 -10.60 -4.11
CA ASN A 85 3.44 -11.29 -3.28
C ASN A 85 3.29 -12.78 -3.62
N LYS A 86 3.87 -13.27 -4.73
CA LYS A 86 3.92 -14.71 -5.04
C LYS A 86 5.16 -15.40 -4.45
N GLU A 87 6.21 -14.63 -4.18
CA GLU A 87 7.46 -15.11 -3.59
C GLU A 87 7.40 -15.17 -2.05
N ASN A 88 6.37 -14.57 -1.45
CA ASN A 88 6.04 -14.65 -0.02
C ASN A 88 4.85 -15.59 0.21
#